data_AF-A0A1H1UA05-F1
#
_entry.id   AF-A0A1H1UA05-F1
#
_cell.length_a   1.000
_cell.length_b   1.000
_cell.length_c   1.000
_cell.angle_alpha   90.00
_cell.angle_beta   90.00
_cell.angle_gamma   90.00
#
_symmetry.space_group_name_H-M   'P 1'
#
loop_
_entity.id
_entity.type
_entity.pdbx_description
1 polymer ?
#
loop_
_entity_poly.entity_id
_entity_poly.type
_entity_poly.pdbx_seq_one_letter_code
_entity_poly.pdbx_strand_id
1 'polypeptide(L)'
;MAQFAHTIGGQVWRFDSLRELLAKATPARSGDYLAGVAAASAAERVAAQMALAEVPLKHFLIEAVIPYEIDEVTRLIIDTHDALAFVPVSHLTVGGLRDWLLSEAADEAALAALAPGLTPEMAAAVSKIMRVQDLILVAQKIRVVTRFRNTQGLRGRMSTRLQPNHPTDDPAGIAASTLDGLLYGNGDAMIGINPATDSMGSIVTLLEMLDAVIQRYEIPTQSCVLTHVTSSIAAIERGAPLDLVFQSIAGTQAANASFGIDLKILQEGYEAGLSLKRGTLGNNLMYFETGQGSALSANAHHGCDQQTCETRAYAVARHFKPFLVNTVVGFIGPEYLYNGKQIIRAGLEDHFCAKLLGVPMGCDICYTNHAEADQDDMDMLLTLLGAAGINFIMGIPGSDDVMLNYQTTSFHDALYARQVLGLRAAPEFEGWLSRMGILHQQGGRLRLGDELPPAFRQALAQLS
;
A
#
# COMPACT_ATOMS: atom_id res chain seq x y z
N MET A 1 -13.27 2.16 -36.31
CA MET A 1 -11.86 2.42 -36.66
C MET A 1 -11.08 2.36 -35.37
N ALA A 2 -9.95 1.67 -35.32
CA ALA A 2 -9.14 1.61 -34.10
C ALA A 2 -8.75 3.02 -33.66
N GLN A 3 -8.90 3.30 -32.37
CA GLN A 3 -8.71 4.64 -31.81
C GLN A 3 -7.23 4.95 -31.57
N PHE A 4 -6.41 3.92 -31.38
CA PHE A 4 -4.96 4.03 -31.17
C PHE A 4 -4.22 3.08 -32.11
N ALA A 5 -3.05 3.49 -32.60
CA ALA A 5 -2.22 2.67 -33.46
C ALA A 5 -0.75 3.04 -33.39
N HIS A 6 0.12 2.07 -33.65
CA HIS A 6 1.56 2.30 -33.82
C HIS A 6 2.14 1.35 -34.88
N THR A 7 3.14 1.82 -35.63
CA THR A 7 3.76 1.04 -36.72
C THR A 7 5.18 0.65 -36.36
N ILE A 8 5.47 -0.65 -36.30
CA ILE A 8 6.82 -1.18 -36.06
C ILE A 8 7.17 -2.13 -37.19
N GLY A 9 8.31 -1.92 -37.85
CA GLY A 9 8.81 -2.83 -38.89
C GLY A 9 7.86 -3.05 -40.07
N GLY A 10 7.01 -2.06 -40.39
CA GLY A 10 6.00 -2.16 -41.45
C GLY A 10 4.68 -2.84 -41.04
N GLN A 11 4.59 -3.37 -39.82
CA GLN A 11 3.34 -3.88 -39.24
C GLN A 11 2.62 -2.77 -38.46
N VAL A 12 1.33 -2.57 -38.76
CA VAL A 12 0.46 -1.64 -38.03
C VAL A 12 -0.26 -2.40 -36.92
N TRP A 13 0.03 -2.04 -35.67
CA TRP A 13 -0.66 -2.51 -34.48
C TRP A 13 -1.78 -1.53 -34.15
N ARG A 14 -2.96 -2.05 -33.79
CA ARG A 14 -4.18 -1.28 -33.57
C ARG A 14 -4.79 -1.68 -32.24
N PHE A 15 -5.30 -0.70 -31.50
CA PHE A 15 -5.98 -0.88 -30.23
C PHE A 15 -7.27 -0.07 -30.26
N ASP A 16 -8.39 -0.70 -29.93
CA ASP A 16 -9.73 -0.17 -30.16
C ASP A 16 -10.21 0.77 -29.04
N SER A 17 -9.61 0.69 -27.86
CA SER A 17 -9.96 1.52 -26.70
C SER A 17 -8.75 1.81 -25.80
N LEU A 18 -8.88 2.84 -24.94
CA LEU A 18 -7.86 3.18 -23.95
C LEU A 18 -7.65 2.02 -22.96
N ARG A 19 -8.74 1.36 -22.57
CA ARG A 19 -8.69 0.17 -21.69
C ARG A 19 -7.86 -0.95 -22.30
N GLU A 20 -8.06 -1.26 -23.58
CA GLU A 20 -7.26 -2.27 -24.28
C GLU A 20 -5.79 -1.84 -24.38
N LEU A 21 -5.53 -0.59 -24.75
CA LEU A 21 -4.18 -0.05 -24.88
C LEU A 21 -3.41 -0.15 -23.55
N LEU A 22 -4.03 0.26 -22.44
CA LEU A 22 -3.46 0.14 -21.10
C LEU A 22 -3.15 -1.31 -20.74
N ALA A 23 -4.09 -2.23 -21.04
CA ALA A 23 -3.89 -3.64 -20.73
C ALA A 23 -2.73 -4.26 -21.52
N LYS A 24 -2.69 -4.01 -22.84
CA LYS A 24 -1.65 -4.54 -23.73
C LYS A 24 -0.27 -3.91 -23.46
N ALA A 25 -0.21 -2.69 -22.93
CA ALA A 25 1.04 -2.03 -22.55
C ALA A 25 1.64 -2.54 -21.23
N THR A 26 0.85 -3.25 -20.41
CA THR A 26 1.31 -3.80 -19.11
C THR A 26 2.44 -4.81 -19.30
N PRO A 27 3.51 -4.77 -18.48
CA PRO A 27 4.46 -5.88 -18.39
C PRO A 27 3.75 -7.22 -18.15
N ALA A 28 4.32 -8.31 -18.65
CA ALA A 28 3.68 -9.63 -18.57
C ALA A 28 3.35 -10.04 -17.12
N ARG A 29 2.09 -10.38 -16.88
CA ARG A 29 1.54 -10.86 -15.59
C ARG A 29 0.58 -12.01 -15.84
N SER A 30 0.61 -13.05 -15.00
CA SER A 30 -0.28 -14.19 -15.14
C SER A 30 -1.76 -13.80 -15.06
N GLY A 31 -2.14 -12.89 -14.15
CA GLY A 31 -3.54 -12.47 -14.02
C GLY A 31 -4.08 -11.77 -15.26
N ASP A 32 -3.26 -10.98 -15.95
CA ASP A 32 -3.69 -10.33 -17.20
C ASP A 32 -3.82 -11.32 -18.37
N TYR A 33 -3.02 -12.40 -18.37
CA TYR A 33 -3.21 -13.50 -19.32
C TYR A 33 -4.47 -14.30 -18.99
N LEU A 34 -4.73 -14.59 -17.71
CA LEU A 34 -5.92 -15.29 -17.24
C LEU A 34 -7.20 -14.50 -17.59
N ALA A 35 -7.16 -13.18 -17.44
CA ALA A 35 -8.24 -12.28 -17.82
C ALA A 35 -8.41 -12.12 -19.35
N GLY A 36 -7.47 -12.63 -20.16
CA GLY A 36 -7.50 -12.51 -21.62
C GLY A 36 -7.18 -11.11 -22.14
N VAL A 37 -6.64 -10.22 -21.31
CA VAL A 37 -6.39 -8.81 -21.67
C VAL A 37 -4.93 -8.51 -22.01
N ALA A 38 -4.00 -9.38 -21.59
CA ALA A 38 -2.57 -9.23 -21.85
C ALA A 38 -2.22 -9.24 -23.36
N ALA A 39 -1.09 -8.62 -23.71
CA ALA A 39 -0.55 -8.69 -25.06
C ALA A 39 -0.17 -10.14 -25.45
N ALA A 40 -0.51 -10.55 -26.66
CA ALA A 40 -0.23 -11.86 -27.24
C ALA A 40 1.27 -12.06 -27.55
N SER A 41 2.04 -10.97 -27.63
CA SER A 41 3.48 -11.05 -27.87
C SER A 41 4.23 -9.87 -27.24
N ALA A 42 5.55 -10.02 -27.08
CA ALA A 42 6.41 -8.92 -26.69
C ALA A 42 6.40 -7.76 -27.71
N ALA A 43 6.28 -8.06 -29.01
CA ALA A 43 6.18 -7.05 -30.06
C ALA A 43 4.90 -6.22 -29.94
N GLU A 44 3.76 -6.87 -29.70
CA GLU A 44 2.48 -6.18 -29.46
C GLU A 44 2.56 -5.30 -28.21
N ARG A 45 3.14 -5.81 -27.11
CA ARG A 45 3.32 -5.02 -25.88
C ARG A 45 4.17 -3.77 -26.12
N VAL A 46 5.28 -3.90 -26.83
CA VAL A 46 6.13 -2.75 -27.17
C VAL A 46 5.36 -1.77 -28.07
N ALA A 47 4.61 -2.26 -29.06
CA ALA A 47 3.75 -1.40 -29.88
C ALA A 47 2.67 -0.67 -29.07
N ALA A 48 2.07 -1.35 -28.07
CA ALA A 48 1.11 -0.75 -27.14
C ALA A 48 1.78 0.31 -26.26
N GLN A 49 2.97 0.05 -25.72
CA GLN A 49 3.73 1.03 -24.94
C GLN A 49 4.10 2.27 -25.78
N MET A 50 4.49 2.07 -27.04
CA MET A 50 4.80 3.18 -27.96
C MET A 50 3.55 3.96 -28.35
N ALA A 51 2.41 3.30 -28.61
CA ALA A 51 1.13 3.98 -28.81
C ALA A 51 0.69 4.75 -27.54
N LEU A 52 0.84 4.15 -26.36
CA LEU A 52 0.46 4.74 -25.08
C LEU A 52 1.28 5.99 -24.77
N ALA A 53 2.59 5.99 -25.09
CA ALA A 53 3.47 7.14 -24.89
C ALA A 53 3.00 8.40 -25.64
N GLU A 54 2.28 8.24 -26.76
CA GLU A 54 1.76 9.34 -27.58
C GLU A 54 0.38 9.83 -27.14
N VAL A 55 -0.30 9.14 -26.20
CA VAL A 55 -1.63 9.53 -25.75
C VAL A 55 -1.55 10.84 -24.94
N PRO A 56 -2.29 11.90 -25.32
CA PRO A 56 -2.38 13.13 -24.52
C PRO A 56 -2.98 12.87 -23.14
N LEU A 57 -2.43 13.45 -22.08
CA LEU A 57 -2.97 13.23 -20.71
C LEU A 57 -4.44 13.65 -20.61
N LYS A 58 -4.85 14.72 -21.32
CA LYS A 58 -6.26 15.16 -21.35
C LYS A 58 -7.23 14.10 -21.88
N HIS A 59 -6.76 13.11 -22.65
CA HIS A 59 -7.61 12.02 -23.16
C HIS A 59 -8.23 11.18 -22.04
N PHE A 60 -7.49 10.99 -20.93
CA PHE A 60 -7.94 10.25 -19.75
C PHE A 60 -9.11 10.93 -19.00
N LEU A 61 -9.40 12.19 -19.31
CA LEU A 61 -10.57 12.91 -18.78
C LEU A 61 -11.80 12.82 -19.70
N ILE A 62 -11.64 12.25 -20.90
CA ILE A 62 -12.69 12.13 -21.91
C ILE A 62 -13.17 10.68 -22.00
N GLU A 63 -12.24 9.72 -22.00
CA GLU A 63 -12.54 8.29 -22.09
C GLU A 63 -12.26 7.60 -20.75
N ALA A 64 -13.32 7.18 -20.06
CA ALA A 64 -13.21 6.38 -18.85
C ALA A 64 -13.04 4.89 -19.19
N VAL A 65 -12.11 4.20 -18.50
CA VAL A 65 -11.89 2.75 -18.68
C VAL A 65 -13.08 1.91 -18.19
N ILE A 66 -13.84 2.45 -17.23
CA ILE A 66 -15.14 1.93 -16.77
C ILE A 66 -16.14 3.08 -16.80
N PRO A 67 -17.31 2.96 -17.45
CA PRO A 67 -18.26 4.06 -17.62
C PRO A 67 -18.67 4.72 -16.29
N TYR A 68 -18.76 6.05 -16.31
CA TYR A 68 -19.11 6.89 -15.15
C TYR A 68 -20.46 6.50 -14.54
N GLU A 69 -21.42 6.11 -15.37
CA GLU A 69 -22.80 5.83 -14.98
C GLU A 69 -22.93 4.55 -14.15
N ILE A 70 -21.97 3.62 -14.27
CA ILE A 70 -22.07 2.27 -13.66
C ILE A 70 -21.08 2.03 -12.52
N ASP A 71 -20.17 2.98 -12.26
CA ASP A 71 -19.06 2.76 -11.33
C ASP A 71 -18.77 4.00 -10.46
N GLU A 72 -19.01 3.88 -9.15
CA GLU A 72 -18.80 4.97 -8.19
C GLU A 72 -17.33 5.37 -8.03
N VAL A 73 -16.40 4.45 -8.29
CA VAL A 73 -14.97 4.76 -8.26
C VAL A 73 -14.60 5.66 -9.44
N THR A 74 -15.15 5.42 -10.63
CA THR A 74 -15.01 6.34 -11.77
C THR A 74 -15.63 7.70 -11.45
N ARG A 75 -16.83 7.74 -10.85
CA ARG A 75 -17.44 9.02 -10.44
C ARG A 75 -16.54 9.78 -9.48
N LEU A 76 -16.06 9.10 -8.44
CA LEU A 76 -15.11 9.67 -7.49
C LEU A 76 -13.87 10.24 -8.18
N ILE A 77 -13.25 9.49 -9.10
CA ILE A 77 -12.05 9.93 -9.84
C ILE A 77 -12.31 11.20 -10.64
N ILE A 78 -13.40 11.23 -11.41
CA ILE A 78 -13.74 12.35 -12.29
C ILE A 78 -14.17 13.58 -11.48
N ASP A 79 -15.05 13.39 -10.49
CA ASP A 79 -15.64 14.48 -9.70
C ASP A 79 -14.64 15.15 -8.77
N THR A 80 -13.57 14.45 -8.39
CA THR A 80 -12.52 14.97 -7.49
C THR A 80 -11.23 15.39 -8.20
N HIS A 81 -11.17 15.31 -9.53
CA HIS A 81 -10.01 15.74 -10.30
C HIS A 81 -9.81 17.27 -10.21
N ASP A 82 -8.63 17.70 -9.76
CA ASP A 82 -8.28 19.12 -9.68
C ASP A 82 -7.68 19.64 -11.00
N ALA A 83 -8.49 20.36 -11.76
CA ALA A 83 -8.08 20.94 -13.04
C ALA A 83 -6.96 21.97 -12.92
N LEU A 84 -6.83 22.69 -11.80
CA LEU A 84 -5.79 23.69 -11.58
C LEU A 84 -4.45 23.01 -11.25
N ALA A 85 -4.48 22.00 -10.37
CA ALA A 85 -3.32 21.17 -10.07
C ALA A 85 -2.76 20.47 -11.32
N PHE A 86 -3.64 20.10 -12.26
CA PHE A 86 -3.27 19.42 -13.52
C PHE A 86 -2.61 20.34 -14.57
N VAL A 87 -2.86 21.66 -14.53
CA VAL A 87 -2.39 22.62 -15.55
C VAL A 87 -0.92 22.42 -15.97
N PRO A 88 0.05 22.29 -15.04
CA PRO A 88 1.48 22.24 -15.38
C PRO A 88 1.84 21.13 -16.36
N VAL A 89 1.17 19.97 -16.27
CA VAL A 89 1.45 18.80 -17.13
C VAL A 89 0.36 18.55 -18.16
N SER A 90 -0.75 19.27 -18.12
CA SER A 90 -1.95 19.01 -18.95
C SER A 90 -1.73 19.02 -20.47
N HIS A 91 -0.64 19.64 -20.94
CA HIS A 91 -0.27 19.71 -22.35
C HIS A 91 0.58 18.52 -22.82
N LEU A 92 1.04 17.67 -21.90
CA LEU A 92 1.93 16.55 -22.18
C LEU A 92 1.15 15.31 -22.66
N THR A 93 1.89 14.42 -23.32
CA THR A 93 1.49 13.02 -23.51
C THR A 93 1.93 12.17 -22.32
N VAL A 94 1.58 10.89 -22.29
CA VAL A 94 2.10 9.94 -21.27
C VAL A 94 3.63 9.88 -21.32
N GLY A 95 4.23 9.87 -22.52
CA GLY A 95 5.68 9.93 -22.70
C GLY A 95 6.27 11.25 -22.17
N GLY A 96 5.62 12.38 -22.49
CA GLY A 96 6.01 13.69 -21.95
C GLY A 96 5.93 13.75 -20.42
N LEU A 97 4.90 13.14 -19.81
CA LEU A 97 4.77 13.03 -18.36
C LEU A 97 5.91 12.21 -17.76
N ARG A 98 6.27 11.07 -18.36
CA ARG A 98 7.43 10.28 -17.93
C ARG A 98 8.70 11.12 -17.91
N ASP A 99 8.98 11.85 -18.99
CA ASP A 99 10.20 12.66 -19.09
C ASP A 99 10.19 13.83 -18.10
N TRP A 100 9.03 14.47 -17.89
CA TRP A 100 8.86 15.50 -16.87
C TRP A 100 9.11 14.97 -15.45
N LEU A 101 8.54 13.80 -15.10
CA LEU A 101 8.73 13.15 -13.79
C LEU A 101 10.21 12.80 -13.53
N LEU A 102 10.96 12.44 -14.57
CA LEU A 102 12.39 12.12 -14.47
C LEU A 102 13.27 13.38 -14.37
N SER A 103 12.78 14.53 -14.83
CA SER A 103 13.50 15.81 -14.78
C SER A 103 13.65 16.40 -13.37
N GLU A 104 14.45 17.46 -13.26
CA GLU A 104 14.61 18.26 -12.03
C GLU A 104 13.38 19.13 -11.72
N ALA A 105 12.52 19.41 -12.72
CA ALA A 105 11.31 20.21 -12.53
C ALA A 105 10.26 19.47 -11.69
N ALA A 106 10.30 18.15 -11.66
CA ALA A 106 9.47 17.31 -10.80
C ALA A 106 10.12 17.17 -9.41
N ASP A 107 10.26 18.30 -8.70
CA ASP A 107 10.71 18.29 -7.30
C ASP A 107 9.59 17.90 -6.34
N GLU A 108 9.92 17.76 -5.05
CA GLU A 108 8.99 17.31 -4.01
C GLU A 108 7.75 18.22 -3.90
N ALA A 109 7.92 19.54 -4.05
CA ALA A 109 6.82 20.51 -3.94
C ALA A 109 5.92 20.48 -5.18
N ALA A 110 6.51 20.41 -6.38
CA ALA A 110 5.79 20.30 -7.64
C ALA A 110 4.97 19.01 -7.71
N LEU A 111 5.55 17.87 -7.27
CA LEU A 111 4.87 16.58 -7.23
C LEU A 111 3.70 16.57 -6.24
N ALA A 112 3.89 17.14 -5.04
CA ALA A 112 2.82 17.27 -4.05
C ALA A 112 1.67 18.14 -4.55
N ALA A 113 1.97 19.25 -5.23
CA ALA A 113 0.96 20.14 -5.82
C ALA A 113 0.23 19.49 -7.02
N LEU A 114 0.90 18.62 -7.77
CA LEU A 114 0.35 17.96 -8.95
C LEU A 114 -0.59 16.80 -8.61
N ALA A 115 -0.36 16.06 -7.52
CA ALA A 115 -1.06 14.81 -7.20
C ALA A 115 -2.60 14.86 -7.31
N PRO A 116 -3.31 15.93 -6.86
CA PRO A 116 -4.77 16.04 -7.01
C PRO A 116 -5.24 16.17 -8.47
N GLY A 117 -4.38 16.64 -9.36
CA GLY A 117 -4.65 16.79 -10.80
C GLY A 117 -4.30 15.56 -11.63
N LEU A 118 -3.83 14.47 -11.04
CA LEU A 118 -3.60 13.22 -11.73
C LEU A 118 -4.74 12.23 -11.47
N THR A 119 -5.23 11.60 -12.53
CA THR A 119 -6.13 10.45 -12.42
C THR A 119 -5.34 9.15 -12.24
N PRO A 120 -5.95 8.11 -11.64
CA PRO A 120 -5.35 6.78 -11.58
C PRO A 120 -4.87 6.24 -12.92
N GLU A 121 -5.66 6.43 -13.98
CA GLU A 121 -5.33 5.91 -15.30
C GLU A 121 -4.11 6.62 -15.90
N MET A 122 -3.88 7.91 -15.60
CA MET A 122 -2.64 8.60 -15.99
C MET A 122 -1.42 8.02 -15.27
N ALA A 123 -1.55 7.75 -13.96
CA ALA A 123 -0.48 7.14 -13.16
C ALA A 123 -0.17 5.71 -13.61
N ALA A 124 -1.19 4.90 -13.87
CA ALA A 124 -1.05 3.56 -14.44
C ALA A 124 -0.45 3.60 -15.85
N ALA A 125 -0.84 4.56 -16.69
CA ALA A 125 -0.30 4.70 -18.04
C ALA A 125 1.21 4.95 -18.03
N VAL A 126 1.66 5.89 -17.19
CA VAL A 126 3.07 6.26 -17.15
C VAL A 126 3.94 5.17 -16.52
N SER A 127 3.43 4.43 -15.53
CA SER A 127 4.18 3.32 -14.92
C SER A 127 4.47 2.18 -15.91
N LYS A 128 3.53 1.91 -16.84
CA LYS A 128 3.64 0.88 -17.88
C LYS A 128 4.76 1.12 -18.89
N ILE A 129 5.20 2.38 -19.06
CA ILE A 129 6.30 2.76 -19.95
C ILE A 129 7.61 3.08 -19.19
N MET A 130 7.63 2.88 -17.87
CA MET A 130 8.80 3.11 -17.03
C MET A 130 9.57 1.82 -16.76
N ARG A 131 10.91 1.90 -16.77
CA ARG A 131 11.76 0.82 -16.25
C ARG A 131 11.76 0.82 -14.72
N VAL A 132 12.25 -0.25 -14.09
CA VAL A 132 12.37 -0.36 -12.62
C VAL A 132 13.07 0.85 -12.00
N GLN A 133 14.21 1.26 -12.58
CA GLN A 133 14.96 2.43 -12.10
C GLN A 133 14.15 3.73 -12.17
N ASP A 134 13.27 3.88 -13.18
CA ASP A 134 12.46 5.08 -13.37
C ASP A 134 11.39 5.14 -12.26
N LEU A 135 10.72 3.99 -11.99
CA LEU A 135 9.74 3.86 -10.90
C LEU A 135 10.36 4.22 -9.54
N ILE A 136 11.55 3.68 -9.25
CA ILE A 136 12.27 3.93 -8.00
C ILE A 136 12.67 5.41 -7.89
N LEU A 137 13.31 5.95 -8.94
CA LEU A 137 13.82 7.32 -8.91
C LEU A 137 12.71 8.34 -8.71
N VAL A 138 11.58 8.19 -9.41
CA VAL A 138 10.47 9.13 -9.27
C VAL A 138 9.78 8.98 -7.91
N ALA A 139 9.49 7.75 -7.48
CA ALA A 139 8.88 7.51 -6.17
C ALA A 139 9.74 8.07 -5.02
N GLN A 140 11.07 7.98 -5.15
CA GLN A 140 12.02 8.52 -4.17
C GLN A 140 11.94 10.03 -4.01
N LYS A 141 11.52 10.78 -5.05
CA LYS A 141 11.31 12.23 -4.98
C LYS A 141 10.06 12.61 -4.18
N ILE A 142 9.06 11.73 -4.09
CA ILE A 142 7.72 12.04 -3.56
C ILE A 142 7.66 11.79 -2.06
N ARG A 143 7.14 12.76 -1.30
CA ARG A 143 6.86 12.61 0.14
C ARG A 143 5.37 12.73 0.42
N VAL A 144 4.83 11.69 1.05
CA VAL A 144 3.45 11.65 1.53
C VAL A 144 3.50 11.43 3.04
N VAL A 145 3.30 12.52 3.78
CA VAL A 145 3.43 12.56 5.24
C VAL A 145 2.04 12.53 5.86
N THR A 146 1.81 11.57 6.76
CA THR A 146 0.56 11.42 7.51
C THR A 146 0.84 11.43 9.01
N ARG A 147 -0.16 11.85 9.80
CA ARG A 147 -0.03 11.97 11.26
C ARG A 147 -1.28 11.46 11.97
N PHE A 148 -1.04 10.65 12.99
CA PHE A 148 -2.05 10.22 13.96
C PHE A 148 -1.49 10.36 15.39
N ARG A 149 -0.86 9.31 15.93
CA ARG A 149 -0.10 9.36 17.20
C ARG A 149 1.40 9.53 17.00
N ASN A 150 1.87 9.24 15.80
CA ASN A 150 3.23 9.54 15.34
C ASN A 150 3.20 10.04 13.89
N THR A 151 4.37 10.37 13.34
CA THR A 151 4.52 10.90 11.98
C THR A 151 5.12 9.87 11.03
N GLN A 152 4.45 9.61 9.91
CA GLN A 152 4.86 8.66 8.88
C GLN A 152 5.36 9.35 7.60
N GLY A 153 6.15 8.64 6.79
CA GLY A 153 6.50 9.06 5.41
C GLY A 153 7.55 10.17 5.28
N LEU A 154 8.25 10.52 6.36
CA LEU A 154 9.38 11.46 6.32
C LEU A 154 10.59 10.85 5.59
N ARG A 155 11.40 11.71 4.97
CA ARG A 155 12.64 11.30 4.29
C ARG A 155 13.60 10.60 5.24
N GLY A 156 14.25 9.52 4.77
CA GLY A 156 15.23 8.76 5.54
C GLY A 156 14.63 7.90 6.65
N ARG A 157 13.32 7.63 6.57
CA ARG A 157 12.59 6.79 7.54
C ARG A 157 11.82 5.70 6.83
N MET A 158 11.72 4.55 7.49
CA MET A 158 10.90 3.41 7.08
C MET A 158 10.32 2.77 8.33
N SER A 159 9.00 2.76 8.38
CA SER A 159 8.24 2.24 9.50
C SER A 159 7.83 0.79 9.28
N THR A 160 7.33 0.14 10.32
CA THR A 160 6.83 -1.23 10.22
C THR A 160 5.50 -1.42 10.91
N ARG A 161 4.62 -2.19 10.28
CA ARG A 161 3.47 -2.80 10.94
C ARG A 161 3.98 -4.02 11.71
N LEU A 162 3.79 -4.03 13.02
CA LEU A 162 3.95 -5.23 13.83
C LEU A 162 2.64 -6.01 13.75
N GLN A 163 2.68 -7.22 13.20
CA GLN A 163 1.50 -8.07 13.04
C GLN A 163 1.60 -9.33 13.92
N PRO A 164 1.07 -9.27 15.15
CA PRO A 164 1.15 -10.38 16.10
C PRO A 164 -0.07 -11.31 15.95
N ASN A 165 -0.30 -11.85 14.76
CA ASN A 165 -1.41 -12.78 14.53
C ASN A 165 -1.22 -14.06 15.35
N HIS A 166 -2.34 -14.65 15.80
CA HIS A 166 -2.34 -15.92 16.50
C HIS A 166 -3.47 -16.81 15.94
N PRO A 167 -3.25 -18.11 15.65
CA PRO A 167 -4.25 -18.98 15.01
C PRO A 167 -5.60 -19.10 15.72
N THR A 168 -5.67 -18.72 17.00
CA THR A 168 -6.87 -18.77 17.85
C THR A 168 -7.14 -17.45 18.57
N ASP A 169 -6.48 -16.36 18.17
CA ASP A 169 -6.54 -15.06 18.87
C ASP A 169 -6.23 -15.13 20.37
N ASP A 170 -5.25 -15.97 20.78
CA ASP A 170 -4.90 -16.10 22.19
C ASP A 170 -4.19 -14.82 22.69
N PRO A 171 -4.72 -14.12 23.72
CA PRO A 171 -4.15 -12.86 24.18
C PRO A 171 -2.69 -12.96 24.66
N ALA A 172 -2.28 -14.11 25.24
CA ALA A 172 -0.91 -14.27 25.72
C ALA A 172 0.06 -14.47 24.54
N GLY A 173 -0.32 -15.26 23.54
CA GLY A 173 0.46 -15.42 22.30
C GLY A 173 0.63 -14.10 21.54
N ILE A 174 -0.46 -13.33 21.42
CA ILE A 174 -0.44 -12.00 20.78
C ILE A 174 0.45 -11.03 21.57
N ALA A 175 0.33 -11.00 22.89
CA ALA A 175 1.16 -10.13 23.74
C ALA A 175 2.65 -10.50 23.66
N ALA A 176 2.98 -11.80 23.61
CA ALA A 176 4.35 -12.28 23.44
C ALA A 176 4.94 -11.85 22.09
N SER A 177 4.21 -12.04 20.99
CA SER A 177 4.64 -11.61 19.65
C SER A 177 4.75 -10.08 19.54
N THR A 178 3.85 -9.34 20.19
CA THR A 178 3.92 -7.87 20.30
C THR A 178 5.20 -7.44 21.02
N LEU A 179 5.52 -8.06 22.15
CA LEU A 179 6.74 -7.75 22.90
C LEU A 179 7.99 -8.07 22.07
N ASP A 180 8.03 -9.23 21.42
CA ASP A 180 9.15 -9.64 20.57
C ASP A 180 9.39 -8.61 19.46
N GLY A 181 8.36 -8.26 18.69
CA GLY A 181 8.48 -7.26 17.63
C GLY A 181 8.93 -5.88 18.13
N LEU A 182 8.42 -5.43 19.28
CA LEU A 182 8.84 -4.18 19.90
C LEU A 182 10.33 -4.20 20.27
N LEU A 183 10.86 -5.33 20.76
CA LEU A 183 12.28 -5.50 21.09
C LEU A 183 13.20 -5.43 19.86
N TYR A 184 12.68 -5.72 18.67
CA TYR A 184 13.37 -5.48 17.39
C TYR A 184 13.05 -4.10 16.77
N GLY A 185 12.37 -3.22 17.51
CA GLY A 185 12.02 -1.88 17.04
C GLY A 185 10.93 -1.85 15.97
N ASN A 186 10.04 -2.84 15.94
CA ASN A 186 8.90 -2.89 15.03
C ASN A 186 7.64 -2.30 15.66
N GLY A 187 6.71 -1.84 14.81
CA GLY A 187 5.38 -1.41 15.25
C GLY A 187 5.18 0.10 15.26
N ASP A 188 6.07 0.86 14.62
CA ASP A 188 5.92 2.31 14.52
C ASP A 188 4.92 2.74 13.43
N ALA A 189 4.61 1.92 12.42
CA ALA A 189 3.47 2.17 11.55
C ALA A 189 2.16 1.82 12.27
N MET A 190 2.09 0.66 12.91
CA MET A 190 0.99 0.26 13.79
C MET A 190 1.33 -1.06 14.50
N ILE A 191 0.54 -1.40 15.51
CA ILE A 191 0.40 -2.79 16.00
C ILE A 191 -0.96 -3.30 15.51
N GLY A 192 -0.94 -4.21 14.54
CA GLY A 192 -2.12 -4.60 13.75
C GLY A 192 -2.41 -6.09 13.79
N ILE A 193 -3.59 -6.50 14.27
CA ILE A 193 -3.99 -7.91 14.35
C ILE A 193 -5.01 -8.21 13.26
N ASN A 194 -4.74 -9.22 12.42
CA ASN A 194 -5.78 -9.90 11.66
C ASN A 194 -6.47 -10.89 12.61
N PRO A 195 -7.75 -10.70 12.97
CA PRO A 195 -8.39 -11.61 13.91
C PRO A 195 -8.74 -12.94 13.22
N ALA A 196 -8.52 -14.07 13.92
CA ALA A 196 -8.97 -15.38 13.50
C ALA A 196 -10.51 -15.53 13.59
N THR A 197 -11.19 -14.67 14.35
CA THR A 197 -12.66 -14.62 14.45
C THR A 197 -13.24 -13.23 14.25
N ASP A 198 -14.35 -13.14 13.52
CA ASP A 198 -15.15 -11.91 13.37
C ASP A 198 -16.11 -11.65 14.54
N SER A 199 -15.93 -12.33 15.68
CA SER A 199 -16.73 -12.10 16.87
C SER A 199 -16.50 -10.68 17.42
N MET A 200 -17.58 -9.91 17.53
CA MET A 200 -17.52 -8.56 18.09
C MET A 200 -16.94 -8.53 19.52
N GLY A 201 -17.20 -9.56 20.33
CA GLY A 201 -16.61 -9.65 21.68
C GLY A 201 -15.09 -9.82 21.65
N SER A 202 -14.59 -10.65 20.73
CA SER A 202 -13.15 -10.86 20.53
C SER A 202 -12.48 -9.59 20.00
N ILE A 203 -13.07 -8.94 19.00
CA ILE A 203 -12.56 -7.68 18.42
C ILE A 203 -12.42 -6.61 19.51
N VAL A 204 -13.45 -6.39 20.33
CA VAL A 204 -13.39 -5.41 21.44
C VAL A 204 -12.30 -5.78 22.45
N THR A 205 -12.19 -7.05 22.82
CA THR A 205 -11.16 -7.54 23.75
C THR A 205 -9.74 -7.26 23.22
N LEU A 206 -9.50 -7.52 21.93
CA LEU A 206 -8.22 -7.24 21.29
C LEU A 206 -7.91 -5.74 21.24
N LEU A 207 -8.90 -4.90 20.92
CA LEU A 207 -8.75 -3.45 20.92
C LEU A 207 -8.39 -2.90 22.30
N GLU A 208 -9.11 -3.34 23.35
CA GLU A 208 -8.83 -2.96 24.74
C GLU A 208 -7.45 -3.43 25.22
N MET A 209 -7.06 -4.65 24.85
CA MET A 209 -5.74 -5.18 25.17
C MET A 209 -4.63 -4.35 24.53
N LEU A 210 -4.74 -4.05 23.22
CA LEU A 210 -3.74 -3.25 22.52
C LEU A 210 -3.66 -1.82 23.07
N ASP A 211 -4.80 -1.18 23.36
CA ASP A 211 -4.81 0.14 23.99
C ASP A 211 -4.13 0.10 25.36
N ALA A 212 -4.44 -0.89 26.20
CA ALA A 212 -3.82 -1.04 27.51
C ALA A 212 -2.28 -1.18 27.43
N VAL A 213 -1.77 -1.94 26.46
CA VAL A 213 -0.32 -2.07 26.20
C VAL A 213 0.27 -0.74 25.76
N ILE A 214 -0.34 -0.07 24.78
CA ILE A 214 0.14 1.22 24.25
C ILE A 214 0.19 2.28 25.35
N GLN A 215 -0.87 2.40 26.16
CA GLN A 215 -0.95 3.39 27.24
C GLN A 215 0.03 3.07 28.37
N ARG A 216 0.12 1.80 28.80
CA ARG A 216 0.99 1.38 29.91
C ARG A 216 2.46 1.65 29.65
N TYR A 217 2.91 1.45 28.41
CA TYR A 217 4.31 1.64 28.03
C TYR A 217 4.55 2.95 27.27
N GLU A 218 3.54 3.82 27.19
CA GLU A 218 3.58 5.12 26.49
C GLU A 218 4.17 5.00 25.08
N ILE A 219 3.75 3.96 24.35
CA ILE A 219 4.29 3.64 23.02
C ILE A 219 3.71 4.65 22.02
N PRO A 220 4.52 5.44 21.31
CA PRO A 220 4.04 6.40 20.32
C PRO A 220 3.70 5.67 19.01
N THR A 221 2.62 4.90 19.05
CA THR A 221 2.06 4.14 17.93
C THR A 221 0.55 4.04 18.08
N GLN A 222 -0.09 3.34 17.15
CA GLN A 222 -1.53 3.15 17.02
C GLN A 222 -1.86 1.67 16.88
N SER A 223 -3.01 1.27 17.42
CA SER A 223 -3.55 -0.08 17.28
C SER A 223 -4.50 -0.20 16.08
N CYS A 224 -4.60 -1.42 15.56
CA CYS A 224 -5.61 -1.77 14.56
C CYS A 224 -6.01 -3.24 14.73
N VAL A 225 -7.31 -3.53 14.73
CA VAL A 225 -7.82 -4.89 14.49
C VAL A 225 -8.41 -4.86 13.09
N LEU A 226 -7.84 -5.65 12.18
CA LEU A 226 -8.15 -5.63 10.75
C LEU A 226 -9.42 -6.41 10.45
N THR A 227 -10.54 -5.90 10.95
CA THR A 227 -11.88 -6.41 10.67
C THR A 227 -12.59 -5.52 9.64
N HIS A 228 -13.73 -5.99 9.13
CA HIS A 228 -14.57 -5.21 8.24
C HIS A 228 -14.95 -3.85 8.87
N VAL A 229 -15.03 -2.78 8.07
CA VAL A 229 -15.32 -1.41 8.53
C VAL A 229 -16.62 -1.32 9.35
N THR A 230 -17.64 -2.10 9.02
CA THR A 230 -18.90 -2.14 9.78
C THR A 230 -18.72 -2.74 11.17
N SER A 231 -17.80 -3.70 11.33
CA SER A 231 -17.42 -4.22 12.65
C SER A 231 -16.67 -3.17 13.46
N SER A 232 -15.81 -2.37 12.81
CA SER A 232 -15.16 -1.23 13.44
C SER A 232 -16.18 -0.19 13.94
N ILE A 233 -17.16 0.18 13.11
CA ILE A 233 -18.26 1.07 13.51
C ILE A 233 -19.00 0.51 14.74
N ALA A 234 -19.41 -0.75 14.69
CA ALA A 234 -20.12 -1.38 15.81
C ALA A 234 -19.27 -1.48 17.09
N ALA A 235 -17.95 -1.66 16.98
CA ALA A 235 -17.04 -1.64 18.13
C ALA A 235 -16.94 -0.22 18.73
N ILE A 236 -16.87 0.81 17.89
CA ILE A 236 -16.86 2.22 18.31
C ILE A 236 -18.16 2.59 19.04
N GLU A 237 -19.32 2.15 18.53
CA GLU A 237 -20.62 2.36 19.19
C GLU A 237 -20.69 1.72 20.59
N ARG A 238 -19.93 0.65 20.82
CA ARG A 238 -19.78 0.00 22.12
C ARG A 238 -18.72 0.65 23.03
N GLY A 239 -18.06 1.70 22.55
CA GLY A 239 -17.04 2.44 23.31
C GLY A 239 -15.63 1.86 23.23
N ALA A 240 -15.34 0.97 22.26
CA ALA A 240 -14.02 0.37 22.12
C ALA A 240 -12.93 1.40 21.75
N PRO A 241 -11.68 1.27 22.26
CA PRO A 241 -10.61 2.24 22.05
C PRO A 241 -9.88 2.04 20.71
N LEU A 242 -10.60 2.15 19.59
CA LEU A 242 -10.08 1.94 18.25
C LEU A 242 -9.26 3.16 17.76
N ASP A 243 -8.02 2.93 17.32
CA ASP A 243 -7.17 3.99 16.77
C ASP A 243 -7.32 4.14 15.24
N LEU A 244 -7.07 3.07 14.47
CA LEU A 244 -7.21 3.08 13.01
C LEU A 244 -8.40 2.24 12.54
N VAL A 245 -9.12 2.74 11.54
CA VAL A 245 -10.24 2.03 10.90
C VAL A 245 -9.73 1.33 9.66
N PHE A 246 -9.71 -0.01 9.68
CA PHE A 246 -9.26 -0.83 8.57
C PHE A 246 -10.38 -1.13 7.56
N GLN A 247 -10.01 -1.25 6.29
CA GLN A 247 -10.83 -1.92 5.28
C GLN A 247 -9.99 -2.36 4.06
N SER A 248 -10.24 -3.54 3.52
CA SER A 248 -9.77 -3.90 2.17
C SER A 248 -10.60 -3.19 1.11
N ILE A 249 -9.96 -2.55 0.14
CA ILE A 249 -10.63 -1.78 -0.93
C ILE A 249 -10.13 -2.21 -2.31
N ALA A 250 -10.91 -1.91 -3.34
CA ALA A 250 -10.60 -2.18 -4.74
C ALA A 250 -10.93 -0.98 -5.64
N GLY A 251 -10.44 -1.03 -6.87
CA GLY A 251 -10.58 0.05 -7.85
C GLY A 251 -11.85 0.05 -8.68
N THR A 252 -12.83 -0.81 -8.37
CA THR A 252 -14.13 -0.85 -9.05
C THR A 252 -15.26 -0.97 -8.03
N GLN A 253 -16.41 -0.39 -8.33
CA GLN A 253 -17.61 -0.47 -7.50
C GLN A 253 -18.02 -1.93 -7.29
N ALA A 254 -17.98 -2.75 -8.35
CA ALA A 254 -18.35 -4.16 -8.27
C ALA A 254 -17.40 -4.97 -7.36
N ALA A 255 -16.09 -4.68 -7.37
CA ALA A 255 -15.14 -5.33 -6.48
C ALA A 255 -15.33 -4.88 -5.02
N ASN A 256 -15.53 -3.58 -4.77
CA ASN A 256 -15.86 -3.07 -3.44
C ASN A 256 -17.16 -3.69 -2.89
N ALA A 257 -18.20 -3.80 -3.73
CA ALA A 257 -19.45 -4.45 -3.35
C ALA A 257 -19.24 -5.93 -2.99
N SER A 258 -18.32 -6.64 -3.65
CA SER A 258 -17.97 -8.02 -3.28
C SER A 258 -17.31 -8.14 -1.91
N PHE A 259 -16.68 -7.07 -1.44
CA PHE A 259 -16.15 -6.95 -0.07
C PHE A 259 -17.19 -6.46 0.93
N GLY A 260 -18.43 -6.18 0.51
CA GLY A 260 -19.50 -5.69 1.39
C GLY A 260 -19.45 -4.20 1.68
N ILE A 261 -18.74 -3.41 0.85
CA ILE A 261 -18.59 -1.96 1.04
C ILE A 261 -19.00 -1.14 -0.20
N ASP A 262 -19.32 0.12 0.05
CA ASP A 262 -19.39 1.20 -0.93
C ASP A 262 -18.71 2.46 -0.34
N LEU A 263 -18.60 3.53 -1.13
CA LEU A 263 -17.99 4.78 -0.65
C LEU A 263 -18.72 5.40 0.55
N LYS A 264 -20.03 5.14 0.71
CA LYS A 264 -20.82 5.67 1.82
C LYS A 264 -20.48 4.96 3.12
N ILE A 265 -20.33 3.63 3.10
CA ILE A 265 -19.90 2.84 4.26
C ILE A 265 -18.49 3.25 4.69
N LEU A 266 -17.59 3.50 3.73
CA LEU A 266 -16.25 4.03 4.04
C LEU A 266 -16.30 5.41 4.69
N GLN A 267 -17.19 6.29 4.23
CA GLN A 267 -17.41 7.61 4.84
C GLN A 267 -17.92 7.48 6.27
N GLU A 268 -18.89 6.59 6.52
CA GLU A 268 -19.42 6.31 7.86
C GLU A 268 -18.33 5.80 8.81
N GLY A 269 -17.49 4.86 8.34
CA GLY A 269 -16.35 4.35 9.10
C GLY A 269 -15.32 5.44 9.44
N TYR A 270 -15.03 6.31 8.47
CA TYR A 270 -14.13 7.44 8.67
C TYR A 270 -14.67 8.44 9.71
N GLU A 271 -15.95 8.79 9.64
CA GLU A 271 -16.61 9.68 10.60
C GLU A 271 -16.69 9.06 12.00
N ALA A 272 -16.98 7.75 12.09
CA ALA A 272 -16.98 7.02 13.35
C ALA A 272 -15.58 7.05 14.00
N GLY A 273 -14.51 6.78 13.24
CA GLY A 273 -13.14 6.87 13.74
C GLY A 273 -12.78 8.29 14.21
N LEU A 274 -13.17 9.33 13.46
CA LEU A 274 -12.92 10.73 13.84
C LEU A 274 -13.65 11.11 15.14
N SER A 275 -14.82 10.54 15.39
CA SER A 275 -15.63 10.84 16.57
C SER A 275 -14.90 10.53 17.89
N LEU A 276 -13.97 9.56 17.86
CA LEU A 276 -13.18 9.14 19.02
C LEU A 276 -12.09 10.15 19.42
N LYS A 277 -11.63 11.01 18.49
CA LYS A 277 -10.61 12.06 18.73
C LYS A 277 -9.32 11.53 19.38
N ARG A 278 -8.84 10.36 18.92
CA ARG A 278 -7.70 9.65 19.53
C ARG A 278 -6.33 10.04 18.96
N GLY A 279 -6.29 10.75 17.84
CA GLY A 279 -5.06 11.26 17.25
C GLY A 279 -4.45 12.39 18.09
N THR A 280 -3.16 12.28 18.42
CA THR A 280 -2.45 13.27 19.27
C THR A 280 -1.63 14.28 18.46
N LEU A 281 -1.26 13.94 17.22
CA LEU A 281 -0.49 14.79 16.30
C LEU A 281 -1.25 15.14 15.03
N GLY A 282 -2.25 14.34 14.66
CA GLY A 282 -3.06 14.53 13.47
C GLY A 282 -4.28 13.60 13.46
N ASN A 283 -5.07 13.68 12.40
CA ASN A 283 -6.36 12.97 12.29
C ASN A 283 -6.42 12.03 11.08
N ASN A 284 -5.27 11.68 10.49
CA ASN A 284 -5.25 10.59 9.51
C ASN A 284 -5.52 9.29 10.27
N LEU A 285 -6.55 8.52 9.92
CA LEU A 285 -6.91 7.33 10.71
C LEU A 285 -7.38 6.14 9.89
N MET A 286 -7.68 6.31 8.60
CA MET A 286 -8.04 5.16 7.77
C MET A 286 -6.80 4.33 7.48
N TYR A 287 -6.98 3.03 7.47
CA TYR A 287 -5.99 2.07 7.02
C TYR A 287 -6.61 1.21 5.92
N PHE A 288 -6.01 1.23 4.73
CA PHE A 288 -6.52 0.46 3.60
C PHE A 288 -5.53 -0.58 3.11
N GLU A 289 -6.04 -1.76 2.77
CA GLU A 289 -5.31 -2.76 2.01
C GLU A 289 -5.85 -2.85 0.58
N THR A 290 -4.93 -2.91 -0.37
CA THR A 290 -5.16 -3.11 -1.80
C THR A 290 -4.37 -4.32 -2.28
N GLY A 291 -4.46 -4.64 -3.56
CA GLY A 291 -3.72 -5.77 -4.10
C GLY A 291 -4.15 -6.09 -5.52
N GLN A 292 -3.15 -6.24 -6.38
CA GLN A 292 -3.36 -6.68 -7.74
C GLN A 292 -4.00 -8.07 -7.77
N GLY A 293 -5.02 -8.22 -8.62
CA GLY A 293 -5.78 -9.47 -8.77
C GLY A 293 -7.12 -9.47 -8.03
N SER A 294 -7.32 -8.58 -7.05
CA SER A 294 -8.59 -8.46 -6.30
C SER A 294 -9.82 -8.30 -7.21
N ALA A 295 -9.77 -7.34 -8.14
CA ALA A 295 -10.87 -7.10 -9.08
C ALA A 295 -11.07 -8.26 -10.08
N LEU A 296 -10.01 -8.98 -10.45
CA LEU A 296 -10.13 -10.16 -11.31
C LEU A 296 -10.76 -11.34 -10.55
N SER A 297 -10.31 -11.58 -9.32
CA SER A 297 -10.85 -12.60 -8.42
C SER A 297 -12.35 -12.41 -8.18
N ALA A 298 -12.78 -11.16 -8.00
CA ALA A 298 -14.19 -10.78 -7.84
C ALA A 298 -14.99 -10.77 -9.16
N ASN A 299 -14.38 -11.14 -10.31
CA ASN A 299 -14.97 -11.02 -11.65
C ASN A 299 -15.54 -9.60 -11.93
N ALA A 300 -14.81 -8.59 -11.45
CA ALA A 300 -15.23 -7.20 -11.38
C ALA A 300 -14.19 -6.23 -11.99
N HIS A 301 -13.32 -6.74 -12.86
CA HIS A 301 -12.24 -5.96 -13.50
C HIS A 301 -12.70 -5.23 -14.78
N HIS A 302 -13.89 -5.53 -15.30
CA HIS A 302 -14.49 -4.87 -16.49
C HIS A 302 -13.58 -4.85 -17.74
N GLY A 303 -12.73 -5.88 -17.91
CA GLY A 303 -11.77 -5.95 -19.02
C GLY A 303 -10.56 -5.02 -18.86
N CYS A 304 -10.37 -4.41 -17.70
CA CYS A 304 -9.14 -3.70 -17.35
C CYS A 304 -8.06 -4.70 -16.90
N ASP A 305 -6.80 -4.30 -17.03
CA ASP A 305 -5.66 -5.01 -16.44
C ASP A 305 -5.55 -4.76 -14.93
N GLN A 306 -4.77 -5.62 -14.27
CA GLN A 306 -4.59 -5.57 -12.81
C GLN A 306 -3.99 -4.24 -12.33
N GLN A 307 -3.01 -3.66 -13.04
CA GLN A 307 -2.37 -2.40 -12.60
C GLN A 307 -3.35 -1.23 -12.62
N THR A 308 -4.19 -1.17 -13.66
CA THR A 308 -5.16 -0.09 -13.82
C THR A 308 -6.22 -0.18 -12.71
N CYS A 309 -6.73 -1.38 -12.42
CA CYS A 309 -7.64 -1.60 -11.29
C CYS A 309 -6.99 -1.26 -9.94
N GLU A 310 -5.76 -1.71 -9.71
CA GLU A 310 -5.04 -1.43 -8.48
C GLU A 310 -4.80 0.06 -8.26
N THR A 311 -4.39 0.77 -9.32
CA THR A 311 -4.15 2.21 -9.24
C THR A 311 -5.44 2.99 -8.95
N ARG A 312 -6.59 2.51 -9.42
CA ARG A 312 -7.91 3.11 -9.10
C ARG A 312 -8.31 2.94 -7.64
N ALA A 313 -7.87 1.87 -6.97
CA ALA A 313 -8.09 1.71 -5.52
C ALA A 313 -7.44 2.85 -4.73
N TYR A 314 -6.34 3.42 -5.22
CA TYR A 314 -5.67 4.56 -4.58
C TYR A 314 -6.50 5.86 -4.63
N ALA A 315 -7.40 6.01 -5.60
CA ALA A 315 -8.36 7.12 -5.61
C ALA A 315 -9.40 6.99 -4.51
N VAL A 316 -9.88 5.76 -4.26
CA VAL A 316 -10.75 5.46 -3.10
C VAL A 316 -9.98 5.78 -1.82
N ALA A 317 -8.75 5.27 -1.69
CA ALA A 317 -7.94 5.45 -0.50
C ALA A 317 -7.73 6.94 -0.18
N ARG A 318 -7.22 7.74 -1.13
CA ARG A 318 -6.84 9.15 -0.87
C ARG A 318 -8.03 10.03 -0.46
N HIS A 319 -9.26 9.66 -0.84
CA HIS A 319 -10.46 10.40 -0.47
C HIS A 319 -10.69 10.43 1.05
N PHE A 320 -10.36 9.35 1.75
CA PHE A 320 -10.64 9.19 3.18
C PHE A 320 -9.43 9.47 4.10
N LYS A 321 -8.48 10.30 3.63
CA LYS A 321 -7.32 10.80 4.40
C LYS A 321 -6.61 9.70 5.22
N PRO A 322 -6.16 8.61 4.57
CA PRO A 322 -5.61 7.46 5.25
C PRO A 322 -4.36 7.83 6.02
N PHE A 323 -4.14 7.14 7.12
CA PHE A 323 -2.87 7.12 7.81
C PHE A 323 -1.88 6.22 7.07
N LEU A 324 -2.35 5.05 6.63
CA LEU A 324 -1.58 4.03 5.93
C LEU A 324 -2.40 3.43 4.79
N VAL A 325 -1.73 3.07 3.71
CA VAL A 325 -2.26 2.20 2.67
C VAL A 325 -1.16 1.23 2.29
N ASN A 326 -1.44 -0.06 2.14
CA ASN A 326 -0.49 -0.98 1.52
C ASN A 326 -1.15 -1.81 0.44
N THR A 327 -0.38 -2.04 -0.61
CA THR A 327 -0.62 -3.18 -1.49
C THR A 327 -0.19 -4.45 -0.77
N VAL A 328 -0.90 -5.55 -1.04
CA VAL A 328 -0.50 -6.89 -0.63
C VAL A 328 -0.07 -7.67 -1.87
N VAL A 329 1.24 -7.63 -2.17
CA VAL A 329 1.77 -8.16 -3.43
C VAL A 329 2.17 -9.60 -3.23
N GLY A 330 1.67 -10.50 -4.07
CA GLY A 330 2.04 -11.93 -4.02
C GLY A 330 1.19 -12.79 -3.08
N PHE A 331 0.22 -12.20 -2.37
CA PHE A 331 -0.62 -12.91 -1.41
C PHE A 331 -1.72 -13.78 -2.03
N ILE A 332 -2.32 -13.35 -3.13
CA ILE A 332 -3.48 -14.06 -3.69
C ILE A 332 -3.06 -15.39 -4.34
N GLY A 333 -1.98 -15.38 -5.13
CA GLY A 333 -1.46 -16.59 -5.77
C GLY A 333 -0.84 -16.37 -7.16
N PRO A 334 -0.21 -17.43 -7.70
CA PRO A 334 0.47 -17.43 -9.00
C PRO A 334 -0.46 -17.17 -10.17
N GLU A 335 -1.77 -17.36 -10.02
CA GLU A 335 -2.79 -17.06 -11.02
C GLU A 335 -2.79 -15.57 -11.39
N TYR A 336 -2.37 -14.72 -10.45
CA TYR A 336 -2.35 -13.26 -10.57
C TYR A 336 -0.94 -12.71 -10.80
N LEU A 337 0.03 -13.21 -10.03
CA LEU A 337 1.46 -12.92 -10.14
C LEU A 337 2.28 -14.20 -9.98
N TYR A 338 2.74 -14.78 -11.08
CA TYR A 338 3.28 -16.14 -11.14
C TYR A 338 4.60 -16.32 -10.39
N ASN A 339 5.52 -15.35 -10.52
CA ASN A 339 6.89 -15.49 -10.05
C ASN A 339 7.47 -14.21 -9.45
N GLY A 340 8.64 -14.33 -8.80
CA GLY A 340 9.33 -13.23 -8.13
C GLY A 340 9.50 -11.98 -9.01
N LYS A 341 9.80 -12.16 -10.30
CA LYS A 341 9.90 -11.03 -11.26
C LYS A 341 8.59 -10.26 -11.41
N GLN A 342 7.45 -10.96 -11.46
CA GLN A 342 6.13 -10.33 -11.55
C GLN A 342 5.77 -9.62 -10.24
N ILE A 343 6.05 -10.26 -9.10
CA ILE A 343 5.85 -9.70 -7.75
C ILE A 343 6.68 -8.42 -7.57
N ILE A 344 7.99 -8.48 -7.82
CA ILE A 344 8.88 -7.33 -7.72
C ILE A 344 8.40 -6.17 -8.59
N ARG A 345 8.01 -6.47 -9.84
CA ARG A 345 7.51 -5.43 -10.75
C ARG A 345 6.19 -4.83 -10.28
N ALA A 346 5.27 -5.64 -9.77
CA ALA A 346 3.98 -5.20 -9.23
C ALA A 346 4.17 -4.28 -8.02
N GLY A 347 4.94 -4.69 -7.01
CA GLY A 347 5.18 -3.86 -5.82
C GLY A 347 5.82 -2.51 -6.13
N LEU A 348 6.72 -2.46 -7.12
CA LEU A 348 7.30 -1.18 -7.56
C LEU A 348 6.32 -0.28 -8.31
N GLU A 349 5.46 -0.85 -9.16
CA GLU A 349 4.42 -0.08 -9.85
C GLU A 349 3.38 0.44 -8.86
N ASP A 350 2.94 -0.39 -7.91
CA ASP A 350 1.97 -0.04 -6.87
C ASP A 350 2.49 1.10 -6.00
N HIS A 351 3.73 0.95 -5.50
CA HIS A 351 4.38 1.99 -4.71
C HIS A 351 4.52 3.30 -5.48
N PHE A 352 4.99 3.24 -6.72
CA PHE A 352 5.14 4.43 -7.57
C PHE A 352 3.79 5.12 -7.83
N CYS A 353 2.78 4.36 -8.27
CA CYS A 353 1.47 4.89 -8.62
C CYS A 353 0.77 5.52 -7.41
N ALA A 354 0.79 4.84 -6.26
CA ALA A 354 0.19 5.35 -5.05
C ALA A 354 0.87 6.64 -4.57
N LYS A 355 2.21 6.68 -4.54
CA LYS A 355 2.97 7.90 -4.19
C LYS A 355 2.62 9.04 -5.12
N LEU A 356 2.60 8.81 -6.43
CA LEU A 356 2.27 9.82 -7.44
C LEU A 356 0.86 10.40 -7.24
N LEU A 357 -0.07 9.60 -6.71
CA LEU A 357 -1.44 10.02 -6.39
C LEU A 357 -1.60 10.59 -4.97
N GLY A 358 -0.50 10.75 -4.21
CA GLY A 358 -0.51 11.34 -2.88
C GLY A 358 -0.94 10.38 -1.76
N VAL A 359 -0.76 9.08 -1.95
CA VAL A 359 -1.15 8.03 -0.98
C VAL A 359 0.04 7.59 -0.11
N PRO A 360 -0.12 7.45 1.23
CA PRO A 360 0.94 7.04 2.17
C PRO A 360 1.27 5.55 2.04
N MET A 361 1.92 5.19 0.93
CA MET A 361 2.02 3.80 0.47
C MET A 361 3.11 2.99 1.18
N GLY A 362 2.70 1.86 1.74
CA GLY A 362 3.53 0.73 2.14
C GLY A 362 3.29 -0.49 1.26
N CYS A 363 3.89 -1.62 1.63
CA CYS A 363 3.80 -2.87 0.90
C CYS A 363 3.91 -4.03 1.88
N ASP A 364 2.94 -4.95 1.82
CA ASP A 364 3.18 -6.31 2.29
C ASP A 364 3.98 -7.04 1.22
N ILE A 365 5.25 -7.31 1.54
CA ILE A 365 6.24 -7.88 0.62
C ILE A 365 6.22 -9.37 0.85
N CYS A 366 5.39 -10.06 0.07
CA CYS A 366 5.01 -11.40 0.42
C CYS A 366 4.85 -12.33 -0.78
N TYR A 367 4.78 -13.62 -0.49
CA TYR A 367 4.51 -14.65 -1.49
C TYR A 367 3.80 -15.83 -0.84
N THR A 368 3.14 -16.64 -1.67
CA THR A 368 2.59 -17.92 -1.24
C THR A 368 3.47 -19.07 -1.72
N ASN A 369 3.49 -20.17 -0.96
CA ASN A 369 4.33 -21.35 -1.23
C ASN A 369 4.12 -22.03 -2.59
N HIS A 370 3.07 -21.67 -3.34
CA HIS A 370 2.77 -22.23 -4.66
C HIS A 370 3.08 -21.26 -5.81
N ALA A 371 3.58 -20.05 -5.51
CA ALA A 371 4.18 -19.17 -6.51
C ALA A 371 5.63 -19.60 -6.82
N GLU A 372 6.12 -19.31 -8.03
CA GLU A 372 7.54 -19.46 -8.38
C GLU A 372 8.33 -18.26 -7.82
N ALA A 373 8.37 -18.16 -6.49
CA ALA A 373 9.03 -17.10 -5.75
C ALA A 373 9.54 -17.63 -4.41
N ASP A 374 10.55 -16.98 -3.86
CA ASP A 374 11.10 -17.28 -2.54
C ASP A 374 11.49 -16.01 -1.77
N GLN A 375 12.16 -16.20 -0.63
CA GLN A 375 12.59 -15.09 0.22
C GLN A 375 13.67 -14.22 -0.43
N ASP A 376 14.48 -14.74 -1.36
CA ASP A 376 15.49 -13.93 -2.05
C ASP A 376 14.79 -12.87 -2.94
N ASP A 377 13.67 -13.23 -3.57
CA ASP A 377 12.84 -12.29 -4.32
C ASP A 377 12.24 -11.19 -3.40
N MET A 378 11.84 -11.57 -2.18
CA MET A 378 11.32 -10.62 -1.19
C MET A 378 12.40 -9.66 -0.69
N ASP A 379 13.61 -10.15 -0.45
CA ASP A 379 14.76 -9.32 -0.04
C ASP A 379 15.15 -8.32 -1.14
N MET A 380 15.06 -8.74 -2.41
CA MET A 380 15.21 -7.84 -3.55
C MET A 380 14.12 -6.76 -3.53
N LEU A 381 12.85 -7.13 -3.41
CA LEU A 381 11.75 -6.16 -3.39
C LEU A 381 11.86 -5.18 -2.20
N LEU A 382 12.18 -5.68 -1.00
CA LEU A 382 12.43 -4.87 0.19
C LEU A 382 13.51 -3.83 -0.03
N THR A 383 14.65 -4.24 -0.57
CA THR A 383 15.77 -3.34 -0.82
C THR A 383 15.40 -2.26 -1.84
N LEU A 384 14.70 -2.64 -2.91
CA LEU A 384 14.26 -1.72 -3.97
C LEU A 384 13.21 -0.71 -3.45
N LEU A 385 12.25 -1.16 -2.65
CA LEU A 385 11.22 -0.30 -2.05
C LEU A 385 11.80 0.64 -0.98
N GLY A 386 12.74 0.14 -0.16
CA GLY A 386 13.49 0.95 0.78
C GLY A 386 14.25 2.09 0.07
N ALA A 387 14.94 1.77 -1.03
CA ALA A 387 15.61 2.77 -1.87
C ALA A 387 14.62 3.76 -2.53
N ALA A 388 13.42 3.29 -2.89
CA ALA A 388 12.35 4.11 -3.44
C ALA A 388 11.66 5.01 -2.39
N GLY A 389 11.96 4.86 -1.10
CA GLY A 389 11.37 5.66 -0.02
C GLY A 389 9.95 5.23 0.37
N ILE A 390 9.72 3.91 0.45
CA ILE A 390 8.50 3.32 1.01
C ILE A 390 8.18 3.85 2.41
N ASN A 391 6.88 4.05 2.71
CA ASN A 391 6.48 4.53 4.04
C ASN A 391 6.68 3.44 5.09
N PHE A 392 6.19 2.23 4.82
CA PHE A 392 6.27 1.11 5.74
C PHE A 392 6.21 -0.25 5.05
N ILE A 393 6.71 -1.26 5.76
CA ILE A 393 6.61 -2.68 5.42
C ILE A 393 5.94 -3.44 6.58
N MET A 394 5.74 -4.74 6.43
CA MET A 394 5.26 -5.59 7.52
C MET A 394 6.43 -6.16 8.31
N GLY A 395 6.16 -6.58 9.54
CA GLY A 395 7.10 -7.29 10.38
C GLY A 395 6.35 -8.34 11.18
N ILE A 396 6.72 -9.60 11.00
CA ILE A 396 6.21 -10.74 11.77
C ILE A 396 7.36 -11.59 12.33
N PRO A 397 7.09 -12.49 13.30
CA PRO A 397 8.09 -13.44 13.76
C PRO A 397 8.51 -14.40 12.63
N GLY A 398 9.80 -14.41 12.28
CA GLY A 398 10.37 -15.43 11.39
C GLY A 398 9.86 -15.45 9.95
N SER A 399 9.24 -14.38 9.46
CA SER A 399 8.70 -14.27 8.09
C SER A 399 7.54 -15.21 7.76
N ASP A 400 7.01 -15.96 8.73
CA ASP A 400 5.98 -16.97 8.51
C ASP A 400 4.68 -16.62 9.26
N ASP A 401 3.63 -16.27 8.54
CA ASP A 401 2.32 -16.04 9.14
C ASP A 401 1.56 -17.37 9.21
N VAL A 402 1.67 -18.03 10.37
CA VAL A 402 1.07 -19.34 10.62
C VAL A 402 -0.47 -19.36 10.57
N MET A 403 -1.13 -18.19 10.59
CA MET A 403 -2.58 -18.09 10.52
C MET A 403 -3.04 -17.86 9.07
N LEU A 404 -2.33 -17.00 8.34
CA LEU A 404 -2.66 -16.64 6.95
C LEU A 404 -1.96 -17.53 5.91
N ASN A 405 -1.03 -18.40 6.33
CA ASN A 405 -0.31 -19.38 5.52
C ASN A 405 0.45 -18.79 4.32
N TYR A 406 1.17 -17.69 4.57
CA TYR A 406 2.02 -17.02 3.59
C TYR A 406 3.30 -16.49 4.24
N GLN A 407 4.30 -16.17 3.40
CA GLN A 407 5.57 -15.63 3.85
C GLN A 407 5.65 -14.14 3.55
N THR A 408 6.14 -13.35 4.51
CA THR A 408 6.33 -11.89 4.39
C THR A 408 7.64 -11.47 5.08
N THR A 409 7.89 -10.17 5.24
CA THR A 409 9.07 -9.65 5.94
C THR A 409 9.00 -9.86 7.45
N SER A 410 10.13 -10.24 8.03
CA SER A 410 10.31 -10.42 9.47
C SER A 410 10.69 -9.13 10.19
N PHE A 411 10.71 -9.21 11.52
CA PHE A 411 11.32 -8.19 12.38
C PHE A 411 12.80 -7.91 12.05
N HIS A 412 13.55 -8.92 11.59
CA HIS A 412 14.97 -8.80 11.26
C HIS A 412 15.18 -8.09 9.93
N ASP A 413 14.29 -8.30 8.97
CA ASP A 413 14.37 -7.69 7.63
C ASP A 413 14.20 -6.17 7.72
N ALA A 414 13.36 -5.70 8.65
CA ALA A 414 13.26 -4.29 8.98
C ALA A 414 14.59 -3.69 9.50
N LEU A 415 15.31 -4.43 10.34
CA LEU A 415 16.63 -4.01 10.82
C LEU A 415 17.68 -4.01 9.70
N TYR A 416 17.66 -5.03 8.84
CA TYR A 416 18.50 -5.10 7.63
C TYR A 416 18.30 -3.86 6.77
N ALA A 417 17.06 -3.55 6.38
CA ALA A 417 16.76 -2.42 5.51
C ALA A 417 17.14 -1.09 6.16
N ARG A 418 16.85 -0.90 7.45
CA ARG A 418 17.25 0.30 8.22
C ARG A 418 18.78 0.44 8.30
N GLN A 419 19.51 -0.65 8.50
CA GLN A 419 20.96 -0.65 8.58
C GLN A 419 21.63 -0.37 7.23
N VAL A 420 21.22 -1.08 6.18
CA VAL A 420 21.85 -1.01 4.85
C VAL A 420 21.56 0.32 4.16
N LEU A 421 20.34 0.84 4.31
CA LEU A 421 19.90 2.07 3.66
C LEU A 421 19.99 3.30 4.56
N GLY A 422 20.44 3.15 5.81
CA GLY A 422 20.54 4.24 6.78
C GLY A 422 19.19 4.84 7.20
N LEU A 423 18.11 4.04 7.11
CA LEU A 423 16.75 4.47 7.45
C LEU A 423 16.53 4.38 8.96
N ARG A 424 15.56 5.15 9.45
CA ARG A 424 15.15 5.20 10.86
C ARG A 424 13.66 4.86 11.02
N ALA A 425 13.22 4.49 12.22
CA ALA A 425 11.80 4.40 12.58
C ALA A 425 11.11 5.79 12.52
N ALA A 426 9.81 5.90 12.77
CA ALA A 426 9.12 7.18 12.98
C ALA A 426 9.80 7.99 14.12
N PRO A 427 9.89 9.33 14.04
CA PRO A 427 10.71 10.11 14.96
C PRO A 427 10.28 9.98 16.43
N GLU A 428 8.97 9.93 16.68
CA GLU A 428 8.42 9.77 18.03
C GLU A 428 8.78 8.38 18.58
N PHE A 429 8.67 7.35 17.75
CA PHE A 429 8.99 5.96 18.09
C PHE A 429 10.49 5.71 18.26
N GLU A 430 11.34 6.29 17.40
CA GLU A 430 12.79 6.30 17.57
C GLU A 430 13.18 6.88 18.94
N GLY A 431 12.55 8.00 19.33
CA GLY A 431 12.75 8.60 20.64
C GLY A 431 12.34 7.65 21.77
N TRP A 432 11.22 6.93 21.62
CA TRP A 432 10.77 5.93 22.60
C TRP A 432 11.71 4.73 22.68
N LEU A 433 12.13 4.15 21.55
CA LEU A 433 13.10 3.04 21.51
C LEU A 433 14.39 3.39 22.24
N SER A 434 14.90 4.61 22.03
CA SER A 434 16.09 5.10 22.71
C SER A 434 15.87 5.30 24.21
N ARG A 435 14.70 5.80 24.66
CA ARG A 435 14.42 5.96 26.09
C ARG A 435 14.27 4.61 26.80
N MET A 436 13.70 3.63 26.11
CA MET A 436 13.49 2.28 26.63
C MET A 436 14.75 1.41 26.58
N GLY A 437 15.82 1.86 25.93
CA GLY A 437 17.05 1.08 25.77
C GLY A 437 16.89 -0.12 24.83
N ILE A 438 15.95 -0.06 23.88
CA ILE A 438 15.62 -1.16 22.97
C ILE A 438 16.52 -1.12 21.73
N LEU A 439 16.58 0.04 21.08
CA LEU A 439 17.30 0.22 19.83
C LEU A 439 17.81 1.66 19.76
N HIS A 440 19.08 1.81 19.39
CA HIS A 440 19.72 3.09 19.15
C HIS A 440 20.43 3.08 17.80
N GLN A 441 20.39 4.23 17.09
CA GLN A 441 21.13 4.41 15.85
C GLN A 441 22.13 5.55 15.98
N GLN A 442 23.42 5.21 15.96
CA GLN A 442 24.51 6.19 16.09
C GLN A 442 25.56 5.95 15.00
N GLY A 443 25.98 7.03 14.32
CA GLY A 443 27.01 6.95 13.27
C GLY A 443 26.63 6.01 12.11
N GLY A 444 25.34 5.88 11.79
CA GLY A 444 24.85 4.98 10.73
C GLY A 444 24.79 3.50 11.11
N ARG A 445 25.03 3.14 12.38
CA ARG A 445 24.90 1.75 12.87
C ARG A 445 23.74 1.63 13.86
N LEU A 446 22.93 0.60 13.66
CA LEU A 446 21.92 0.14 14.60
C LEU A 446 22.59 -0.70 15.70
N ARG A 447 22.14 -0.49 16.93
CA ARG A 447 22.51 -1.29 18.10
C ARG A 447 21.25 -1.60 18.88
N LEU A 448 20.97 -2.90 19.04
CA LEU A 448 19.96 -3.38 19.96
C LEU A 448 20.47 -3.25 21.41
N GLY A 449 19.56 -3.17 22.36
CA GLY A 449 19.89 -3.23 23.78
C GLY A 449 20.48 -4.58 24.17
N ASP A 450 21.48 -4.58 25.05
CA ASP A 450 22.14 -5.81 25.54
C ASP A 450 21.31 -6.56 26.59
N GLU A 451 20.34 -5.87 27.22
CA GLU A 451 19.47 -6.43 28.25
C GLU A 451 18.01 -6.12 27.96
N LEU A 452 17.12 -6.97 28.46
CA LEU A 452 15.69 -6.70 28.46
C LEU A 452 15.41 -5.37 29.20
N PRO A 453 14.69 -4.41 28.57
CA PRO A 453 14.33 -3.16 29.20
C PRO A 453 13.69 -3.37 30.57
N PRO A 454 14.10 -2.63 31.61
CA PRO A 454 13.55 -2.78 32.96
C PRO A 454 12.02 -2.70 33.00
N ALA A 455 11.42 -1.89 32.14
CA ALA A 455 9.97 -1.74 32.01
C ALA A 455 9.25 -3.06 31.65
N PHE A 456 9.88 -3.95 30.87
CA PHE A 456 9.29 -5.22 30.46
C PHE A 456 9.62 -6.39 31.40
N ARG A 457 10.60 -6.25 32.29
CA ARG A 457 11.00 -7.33 33.23
C ARG A 457 9.85 -7.81 34.10
N GLN A 458 9.03 -6.90 34.61
CA GLN A 458 7.88 -7.25 35.44
C GLN A 458 6.78 -7.96 34.66
N ALA A 459 6.57 -7.62 33.39
CA ALA A 459 5.57 -8.27 32.56
C ALA A 459 5.96 -9.72 32.22
N LEU A 460 7.24 -9.94 31.91
CA LEU A 460 7.76 -11.29 31.65
C LEU A 460 7.82 -12.16 32.91
N ALA A 461 8.06 -11.58 34.10
CA ALA A 461 8.01 -12.30 35.37
C ALA A 461 6.60 -12.77 35.78
N GLN A 462 5.54 -12.25 35.16
CA GLN A 462 4.16 -12.69 35.38
C GLN A 462 3.70 -13.75 34.37
N LEU A 463 4.48 -14.01 33.32
CA LEU A 463 4.24 -15.04 32.30
C LEU A 463 4.96 -16.37 32.61
N SER A 464 5.84 -16.38 33.61
CA SER A 464 6.66 -17.54 34.04
C SER A 464 6.04 -18.34 35.17
#